data_AF-A0A847WJW4-F1
#
_entry.id   AF-A0A847WJW4-F1
#
_cell.length_a   1.000
_cell.length_b   1.000
_cell.length_c   1.000
_cell.angle_alpha   90.00
_cell.angle_beta   90.00
_cell.angle_gamma   90.00
#
_symmetry.space_group_name_H-M   'P 1'
#
loop_
_entity.id
_entity.type
_entity.pdbx_description
1 polymer ?
#
loop_
_entity_poly.entity_id
_entity_poly.type
_entity_poly.pdbx_seq_one_letter_code
_entity_poly.pdbx_strand_id
1 'polypeptide(L)'
;MKERSSGILMHISSLPNAYGIGTFGREAYEFIDFLELAGQKYWQILPLGPTGYGDSPYQSFSSFAGNPYFIDFEILEKEGLLYSAEYKDIDFGSYIDSVDYEKIFNYKLPILRLAFERGKNQYSLQIEEFQKENKDWLEDYAFYMAVKVYFDLRSWQEWDDDIKLRIPKAIKRYKEELREEIQFWIFLQYIFFKQWCDVKVYANEKGINIIGDIPIYVAEDSADTWANSELFVLDQNKCPLVVAGCPPDAFSKTGQLWGNPIYDWEALKKRNYDWWIKRIKASYKLYDLIRIDHFRGFESYWEIPYGDLTAEKGRWVKGPGIEIFHALKKELGELPIIAEDLGFLTEDVIQLRKDTGYPGMKVLQFA
;
A
#
# COMPACT_ATOMS: atom_id res chain seq x y z
N MET A 1 16.54 21.26 -15.34
CA MET A 1 15.50 22.19 -14.86
C MET A 1 14.16 21.58 -15.23
N LYS A 2 13.34 21.23 -14.24
CA LYS A 2 12.00 20.66 -14.47
C LYS A 2 11.05 21.77 -14.90
N GLU A 3 10.28 21.52 -15.95
CA GLU A 3 9.21 22.40 -16.43
C GLU A 3 8.23 22.72 -15.30
N ARG A 4 7.73 23.97 -15.24
CA ARG A 4 6.76 24.37 -14.21
C ARG A 4 5.41 23.75 -14.55
N SER A 5 4.88 22.95 -13.62
CA SER A 5 3.69 22.14 -13.83
C SER A 5 2.75 22.22 -12.64
N SER A 6 1.51 21.75 -12.81
CA SER A 6 0.50 21.62 -11.77
C SER A 6 -0.20 20.26 -11.82
N GLY A 7 -0.93 19.93 -10.76
CA GLY A 7 -1.70 18.70 -10.66
C GLY A 7 -2.77 18.77 -9.60
N ILE A 8 -3.58 17.72 -9.51
CA ILE A 8 -4.67 17.59 -8.53
C ILE A 8 -4.43 16.35 -7.66
N LEU A 9 -4.64 16.50 -6.35
CA LEU A 9 -4.74 15.39 -5.40
C LEU A 9 -6.20 14.92 -5.34
N MET A 10 -6.47 13.70 -5.79
CA MET A 10 -7.80 13.08 -5.76
C MET A 10 -7.62 11.57 -5.66
N HIS A 11 -7.99 10.93 -4.55
CA HIS A 11 -7.82 9.47 -4.44
C HIS A 11 -8.88 8.71 -5.25
N ILE A 12 -8.58 7.45 -5.60
CA ILE A 12 -9.47 6.60 -6.41
C ILE A 12 -10.82 6.43 -5.73
N SER A 13 -10.83 6.24 -4.40
CA SER A 13 -12.06 6.10 -3.63
C SER A 13 -13.02 7.29 -3.73
N SER A 14 -12.49 8.47 -4.08
CA SER A 14 -13.23 9.73 -4.17
C SER A 14 -13.77 10.01 -5.57
N LEU A 15 -13.42 9.19 -6.57
CA LEU A 15 -14.03 9.29 -7.89
C LEU A 15 -15.52 8.96 -7.77
N PRO A 16 -16.39 9.67 -8.50
CA PRO A 16 -17.82 9.37 -8.50
C PRO A 16 -18.03 7.95 -9.03
N ASN A 17 -18.93 7.18 -8.41
CA ASN A 17 -19.26 5.84 -8.88
C ASN A 17 -20.65 5.42 -8.41
N ALA A 18 -21.36 4.64 -9.23
CA ALA A 18 -22.70 4.16 -8.92
C ALA A 18 -22.73 3.05 -7.86
N TYR A 19 -21.58 2.43 -7.56
CA TYR A 19 -21.45 1.25 -6.69
C TYR A 19 -20.65 1.57 -5.40
N GLY A 20 -20.85 2.78 -4.86
CA GLY A 20 -20.49 3.17 -3.49
C GLY A 20 -19.05 3.62 -3.25
N ILE A 21 -18.11 3.28 -4.13
CA ILE A 21 -16.71 3.72 -4.06
C ILE A 21 -16.14 3.90 -5.46
N GLY A 22 -15.30 4.92 -5.66
CA GLY A 22 -14.59 5.10 -6.93
C GLY A 22 -13.71 3.90 -7.30
N THR A 23 -13.62 3.60 -8.60
CA THR A 23 -12.95 2.42 -9.17
C THR A 23 -12.03 2.82 -10.32
N PHE A 24 -11.38 1.84 -10.93
CA PHE A 24 -10.65 1.99 -12.20
C PHE A 24 -11.57 2.01 -13.44
N GLY A 25 -12.87 2.20 -13.23
CA GLY A 25 -13.88 2.28 -14.27
C GLY A 25 -13.87 3.60 -15.03
N ARG A 26 -14.96 3.85 -15.76
CA ARG A 26 -15.13 5.01 -16.65
C ARG A 26 -14.76 6.34 -15.98
N GLU A 27 -15.13 6.53 -14.73
CA GLU A 27 -14.95 7.81 -14.03
C GLU A 27 -13.47 8.15 -13.78
N ALA A 28 -12.57 7.15 -13.73
CA ALA A 28 -11.13 7.40 -13.71
C ALA A 28 -10.63 7.99 -15.05
N TYR A 29 -11.13 7.47 -16.18
CA TYR A 29 -10.79 7.97 -17.52
C TYR A 29 -11.35 9.37 -17.75
N GLU A 30 -12.60 9.61 -17.34
CA GLU A 30 -13.23 10.94 -17.41
C GLU A 30 -12.47 11.98 -16.56
N PHE A 31 -11.96 11.57 -15.38
CA PHE A 31 -11.12 12.44 -14.57
C PHE A 31 -9.78 12.75 -15.23
N ILE A 32 -9.15 11.78 -15.91
CA ILE A 32 -7.92 12.00 -16.68
C ILE A 32 -8.18 12.97 -17.84
N ASP A 33 -9.29 12.81 -18.57
CA ASP A 33 -9.68 13.74 -19.64
C ASP A 33 -9.88 15.16 -19.08
N PHE A 34 -10.53 15.28 -17.91
CA PHE A 34 -10.64 16.56 -17.22
C PHE A 34 -9.27 17.17 -16.87
N LEU A 35 -8.33 16.37 -16.37
CA LEU A 35 -6.97 16.83 -16.05
C LEU A 35 -6.24 17.33 -17.31
N GLU A 36 -6.34 16.61 -18.43
CA GLU A 36 -5.78 17.03 -19.72
C GLU A 36 -6.38 18.37 -20.17
N LEU A 37 -7.71 18.48 -20.18
CA LEU A 37 -8.42 19.70 -20.58
C LEU A 37 -8.08 20.90 -19.68
N ALA A 38 -7.86 20.65 -18.38
CA ALA A 38 -7.46 21.66 -17.40
C ALA A 38 -5.96 22.00 -17.44
N GLY A 39 -5.19 21.40 -18.36
CA GLY A 39 -3.75 21.64 -18.52
C GLY A 39 -2.89 21.10 -17.36
N GLN A 40 -3.43 20.18 -16.56
CA GLN A 40 -2.69 19.53 -15.49
C GLN A 40 -1.65 18.56 -16.06
N LYS A 41 -0.61 18.26 -15.29
CA LYS A 41 0.44 17.29 -15.64
C LYS A 41 0.59 16.17 -14.62
N TYR A 42 -0.01 16.33 -13.44
CA TYR A 42 0.08 15.36 -12.36
C TYR A 42 -1.30 15.02 -11.79
N TRP A 43 -1.50 13.74 -11.52
CA TRP A 43 -2.56 13.23 -10.66
C TRP A 43 -1.91 12.61 -9.43
N GLN A 44 -2.10 13.21 -8.26
CA GLN A 44 -1.62 12.65 -7.02
C GLN A 44 -2.70 11.80 -6.35
N ILE A 45 -2.32 10.64 -5.86
CA ILE A 45 -3.18 9.69 -5.16
C ILE A 45 -2.55 9.25 -3.83
N LEU A 46 -3.40 8.84 -2.89
CA LEU A 46 -2.99 8.13 -1.66
C LEU A 46 -2.57 6.68 -1.99
N PRO A 47 -1.99 5.93 -1.03
CA PRO A 47 -1.59 4.55 -1.27
C PRO A 47 -2.75 3.67 -1.76
N LEU A 48 -2.49 2.78 -2.72
CA LEU A 48 -3.49 1.89 -3.31
C LEU A 48 -3.60 0.51 -2.61
N GLY A 49 -2.99 0.36 -1.43
CA GLY A 49 -2.95 -0.91 -0.72
C GLY A 49 -4.30 -1.34 -0.13
N PRO A 50 -4.53 -2.65 0.06
CA PRO A 50 -5.73 -3.17 0.74
C PRO A 50 -5.83 -2.64 2.17
N THR A 51 -6.98 -2.06 2.51
CA THR A 51 -7.22 -1.44 3.83
C THR A 51 -7.78 -2.42 4.84
N GLY A 52 -7.41 -2.23 6.12
CA GLY A 52 -8.00 -2.94 7.27
C GLY A 52 -9.05 -2.10 8.00
N TYR A 53 -9.28 -2.43 9.28
CA TYR A 53 -10.18 -1.66 10.14
C TYR A 53 -9.78 -0.18 10.22
N GLY A 54 -10.74 0.71 10.03
CA GLY A 54 -10.51 2.17 9.96
C GLY A 54 -10.17 2.69 8.57
N ASP A 55 -10.09 1.81 7.56
CA ASP A 55 -10.07 2.13 6.13
C ASP A 55 -8.91 3.04 5.66
N SER A 56 -7.88 3.17 6.50
CA SER A 56 -6.73 4.03 6.22
C SER A 56 -5.83 3.38 5.16
N PRO A 57 -5.56 4.07 4.03
CA PRO A 57 -4.61 3.58 3.03
C PRO A 57 -3.17 3.53 3.54
N TYR A 58 -2.88 4.17 4.69
CA TYR A 58 -1.57 4.15 5.34
C TYR A 58 -1.36 2.92 6.25
N GLN A 59 -2.41 2.11 6.46
CA GLN A 59 -2.36 0.88 7.26
C GLN A 59 -2.80 -0.33 6.41
N SER A 60 -1.99 -0.62 5.39
CA SER A 60 -2.28 -1.67 4.42
C SER A 60 -1.85 -3.06 4.89
N PHE A 61 -2.59 -4.10 4.48
CA PHE A 61 -2.17 -5.51 4.64
C PHE A 61 -0.94 -5.88 3.82
N SER A 62 -0.53 -5.06 2.86
CA SER A 62 0.73 -5.21 2.13
C SER A 62 1.17 -3.91 1.47
N SER A 63 2.49 -3.69 1.44
CA SER A 63 3.14 -2.59 0.73
C SER A 63 3.24 -2.79 -0.78
N PHE A 64 2.82 -3.95 -1.28
CA PHE A 64 2.95 -4.36 -2.68
C PHE A 64 1.59 -4.59 -3.34
N ALA A 65 0.63 -5.13 -2.59
CA ALA A 65 -0.69 -5.48 -3.11
C ALA A 65 -1.54 -4.25 -3.40
N GLY A 66 -2.51 -4.42 -4.30
CA GLY A 66 -3.56 -3.47 -4.59
C GLY A 66 -4.89 -3.78 -3.90
N ASN A 67 -5.65 -2.74 -3.60
CA ASN A 67 -6.94 -2.83 -2.93
C ASN A 67 -8.03 -3.38 -3.89
N PRO A 68 -8.63 -4.55 -3.60
CA PRO A 68 -9.71 -5.10 -4.43
C PRO A 68 -10.94 -4.19 -4.53
N TYR A 69 -11.11 -3.22 -3.63
CA TYR A 69 -12.21 -2.27 -3.68
C TYR A 69 -12.18 -1.34 -4.90
N PHE A 70 -11.04 -1.21 -5.57
CA PHE A 70 -10.94 -0.36 -6.77
C PHE A 70 -11.19 -1.12 -8.07
N ILE A 71 -11.37 -2.44 -8.00
CA ILE A 71 -11.77 -3.26 -9.16
C ILE A 71 -13.17 -2.83 -9.61
N ASP A 72 -13.28 -2.54 -10.90
CA ASP A 72 -14.50 -2.10 -11.55
C ASP A 72 -15.33 -3.29 -12.08
N PHE A 73 -16.61 -3.33 -11.72
CA PHE A 73 -17.51 -4.41 -12.10
C PHE A 73 -17.98 -4.34 -13.56
N GLU A 74 -18.10 -3.14 -14.13
CA GLU A 74 -18.56 -2.99 -15.51
C GLU A 74 -17.49 -3.45 -16.50
N ILE A 75 -16.20 -3.27 -16.16
CA ILE A 75 -15.08 -3.88 -16.89
C ILE A 75 -15.18 -5.41 -16.83
N LEU A 76 -15.43 -5.98 -15.64
CA LEU A 76 -15.59 -7.43 -15.49
C LEU A 76 -16.83 -7.97 -16.23
N GLU A 77 -17.92 -7.21 -16.32
CA GLU A 77 -19.10 -7.56 -17.12
C GLU A 77 -18.77 -7.59 -18.61
N LYS A 78 -18.05 -6.58 -19.13
CA LYS A 78 -17.60 -6.55 -20.53
C LYS A 78 -16.69 -7.73 -20.88
N GLU A 79 -15.94 -8.23 -19.90
CA GLU A 79 -15.04 -9.39 -20.03
C GLU A 79 -15.74 -10.74 -19.85
N GLY A 80 -17.07 -10.74 -19.60
CA GLY A 80 -17.85 -11.95 -19.41
C GLY A 80 -17.64 -12.63 -18.05
N LEU A 81 -17.01 -11.94 -17.09
CA LEU A 81 -16.73 -12.47 -15.76
C LEU A 81 -17.85 -12.18 -14.75
N LEU A 82 -18.67 -11.16 -15.01
CA LEU A 82 -19.85 -10.82 -14.22
C LEU A 82 -21.05 -10.58 -15.13
N TYR A 83 -22.24 -10.71 -14.56
CA TYR A 83 -23.48 -10.23 -15.16
C TYR A 83 -24.02 -9.07 -14.34
N SER A 84 -24.61 -8.06 -15.00
CA SER A 84 -25.19 -6.91 -14.31
C SER A 84 -26.19 -7.25 -13.20
N ALA A 85 -26.99 -8.30 -13.36
CA ALA A 85 -27.92 -8.76 -12.34
C ALA A 85 -27.25 -9.22 -11.02
N GLU A 86 -25.94 -9.49 -11.03
CA GLU A 86 -25.20 -9.95 -9.85
C GLU A 86 -24.73 -8.80 -8.95
N TYR A 87 -24.76 -7.55 -9.43
CA TYR A 87 -24.25 -6.42 -8.67
C TYR A 87 -25.08 -5.14 -8.75
N LYS A 88 -25.91 -4.92 -9.80
CA LYS A 88 -26.63 -3.66 -9.98
C LYS A 88 -27.70 -3.38 -8.93
N ASP A 89 -28.34 -4.43 -8.40
CA ASP A 89 -29.42 -4.29 -7.40
C ASP A 89 -28.90 -4.33 -5.95
N ILE A 90 -27.58 -4.37 -5.75
CA ILE A 90 -26.96 -4.38 -4.42
C ILE A 90 -26.79 -2.95 -3.93
N ASP A 91 -27.19 -2.71 -2.68
CA ASP A 91 -26.98 -1.44 -2.00
C ASP A 91 -25.53 -1.35 -1.49
N PHE A 92 -24.68 -0.60 -2.20
CA PHE A 92 -23.30 -0.28 -1.81
C PHE A 92 -23.17 1.03 -1.01
N GLY A 93 -24.30 1.63 -0.62
CA GLY A 93 -24.34 2.95 -0.02
C GLY A 93 -25.09 3.94 -0.91
N SER A 94 -25.78 4.89 -0.27
CA SER A 94 -26.61 5.89 -0.95
C SER A 94 -26.05 7.31 -0.84
N TYR A 95 -24.90 7.49 -0.17
CA TYR A 95 -24.27 8.78 0.03
C TYR A 95 -23.49 9.18 -1.22
N ILE A 96 -23.67 10.42 -1.68
CA ILE A 96 -22.99 10.93 -2.88
C ILE A 96 -21.57 11.44 -2.60
N ASP A 97 -21.30 11.79 -1.34
CA ASP A 97 -20.09 12.50 -0.89
C ASP A 97 -19.26 11.69 0.13
N SER A 98 -19.64 10.43 0.41
CA SER A 98 -18.91 9.55 1.32
C SER A 98 -19.06 8.08 0.94
N VAL A 99 -18.03 7.29 1.23
CA VAL A 99 -18.02 5.84 1.03
C VAL A 99 -18.58 5.14 2.27
N ASP A 100 -19.51 4.21 2.07
CA ASP A 100 -19.97 3.28 3.11
C ASP A 100 -19.08 2.02 3.13
N TYR A 101 -17.93 2.12 3.79
CA TYR A 101 -16.92 1.06 3.80
C TYR A 101 -17.42 -0.28 4.37
N GLU A 102 -18.40 -0.26 5.27
CA GLU A 102 -19.02 -1.49 5.80
C GLU A 102 -19.74 -2.25 4.67
N LYS A 103 -20.54 -1.54 3.86
CA LYS A 103 -21.21 -2.15 2.70
C LYS A 103 -20.20 -2.61 1.65
N ILE A 104 -19.16 -1.82 1.37
CA ILE A 104 -18.11 -2.22 0.43
C ILE A 104 -17.42 -3.51 0.90
N PHE A 105 -17.04 -3.58 2.17
CA PHE A 105 -16.42 -4.76 2.78
C PHE A 105 -17.32 -6.01 2.66
N ASN A 106 -18.61 -5.86 3.00
CA ASN A 106 -19.56 -6.98 3.04
C ASN A 106 -19.93 -7.51 1.64
N TYR A 107 -20.01 -6.65 0.62
CA TYR A 107 -20.58 -7.03 -0.68
C TYR A 107 -19.57 -7.17 -1.82
N LYS A 108 -18.43 -6.45 -1.79
CA LYS A 108 -17.50 -6.43 -2.92
C LYS A 108 -16.81 -7.78 -3.12
N LEU A 109 -16.27 -8.39 -2.05
CA LEU A 109 -15.55 -9.66 -2.15
C LEU A 109 -16.44 -10.84 -2.61
N PRO A 110 -17.68 -11.03 -2.09
CA PRO A 110 -18.57 -12.07 -2.60
C PRO A 110 -18.82 -12.00 -4.11
N ILE A 111 -18.98 -10.79 -4.67
CA ILE A 111 -19.18 -10.60 -6.11
C ILE A 111 -17.91 -10.93 -6.88
N LEU A 112 -16.75 -10.49 -6.38
CA LEU A 112 -15.47 -10.80 -7.01
C LEU A 112 -15.16 -12.31 -7.00
N ARG A 113 -15.73 -13.09 -6.08
CA ARG A 113 -15.66 -14.57 -6.14
C ARG A 113 -16.40 -15.15 -7.35
N LEU A 114 -17.52 -14.55 -7.77
CA LEU A 114 -18.20 -14.95 -9.00
C LEU A 114 -17.30 -14.70 -10.22
N ALA A 115 -16.62 -13.56 -10.24
CA ALA A 115 -15.64 -13.23 -11.29
C ALA A 115 -14.46 -14.21 -11.28
N PHE A 116 -13.98 -14.63 -10.11
CA PHE A 116 -12.92 -15.64 -9.98
C PHE A 116 -13.34 -16.99 -10.56
N GLU A 117 -14.54 -17.48 -10.27
CA GLU A 117 -15.01 -18.77 -10.79
C GLU A 117 -15.01 -18.84 -12.32
N ARG A 118 -15.35 -17.72 -12.97
CA ARG A 118 -15.33 -17.61 -14.43
C ARG A 118 -13.94 -17.29 -14.98
N GLY A 119 -13.18 -16.46 -14.26
CA GLY A 119 -11.90 -15.92 -14.68
C GLY A 119 -10.70 -16.86 -14.47
N LYS A 120 -10.74 -17.77 -13.49
CA LYS A 120 -9.58 -18.60 -13.10
C LYS A 120 -9.03 -19.47 -14.24
N ASN A 121 -9.91 -19.93 -15.13
CA ASN A 121 -9.52 -20.68 -16.32
C ASN A 121 -9.27 -19.78 -17.53
N GLN A 122 -10.05 -18.69 -17.68
CA GLN A 122 -9.94 -17.73 -18.79
C GLN A 122 -8.58 -17.01 -18.80
N TYR A 123 -8.05 -16.67 -17.62
CA TYR A 123 -6.79 -15.93 -17.46
C TYR A 123 -5.64 -16.80 -16.93
N SER A 124 -5.73 -18.13 -17.00
CA SER A 124 -4.74 -19.02 -16.37
C SER A 124 -3.30 -18.71 -16.79
N LEU A 125 -3.04 -18.54 -18.08
CA LEU A 125 -1.71 -18.21 -18.60
C LEU A 125 -1.21 -16.83 -18.15
N GLN A 126 -2.09 -15.83 -18.15
CA GLN A 126 -1.77 -14.47 -17.73
C GLN A 126 -1.51 -14.39 -16.23
N ILE A 127 -2.26 -15.16 -15.43
CA ILE A 127 -2.05 -15.28 -13.99
C ILE A 127 -0.72 -15.98 -13.71
N GLU A 128 -0.39 -17.07 -14.42
CA GLU A 128 0.91 -17.73 -14.28
C GLU A 128 2.08 -16.78 -14.57
N GLU A 129 1.97 -15.94 -15.60
CA GLU A 129 3.00 -14.95 -15.90
C GLU A 129 3.06 -13.84 -14.83
N PHE A 130 1.89 -13.34 -14.41
CA PHE A 130 1.80 -12.37 -13.32
C PHE A 130 2.42 -12.90 -12.02
N GLN A 131 2.25 -14.20 -11.71
CA GLN A 131 2.89 -14.84 -10.57
C GLN A 131 4.42 -14.87 -10.72
N LYS A 132 4.96 -15.20 -11.89
CA LYS A 132 6.42 -15.19 -12.12
C LYS A 132 7.01 -13.78 -11.97
N GLU A 133 6.33 -12.78 -12.52
CA GLU A 133 6.77 -11.38 -12.46
C GLU A 133 6.71 -10.76 -11.05
N ASN A 134 5.88 -11.32 -10.17
CA ASN A 134 5.59 -10.79 -8.83
C ASN A 134 5.88 -11.80 -7.71
N LYS A 135 6.69 -12.82 -8.00
CA LYS A 135 7.04 -13.91 -7.07
C LYS A 135 7.61 -13.45 -5.73
N ASP A 136 8.21 -12.26 -5.69
CA ASP A 136 8.89 -11.74 -4.50
C ASP A 136 7.92 -11.30 -3.39
N TRP A 137 6.62 -11.14 -3.69
CA TRP A 137 5.63 -10.67 -2.72
C TRP A 137 4.26 -11.35 -2.86
N LEU A 138 3.86 -11.72 -4.08
CA LEU A 138 2.48 -12.13 -4.37
C LEU A 138 2.06 -13.40 -3.64
N GLU A 139 2.93 -14.42 -3.61
CA GLU A 139 2.63 -15.67 -2.93
C GLU A 139 2.47 -15.48 -1.43
N ASP A 140 3.34 -14.69 -0.80
CA ASP A 140 3.27 -14.42 0.64
C ASP A 140 2.04 -13.58 0.98
N TYR A 141 1.68 -12.58 0.16
CA TYR A 141 0.45 -11.81 0.33
C TYR A 141 -0.81 -12.68 0.20
N ALA A 142 -0.91 -13.47 -0.88
CA ALA A 142 -2.08 -14.32 -1.11
C ALA A 142 -2.20 -15.40 -0.03
N PHE A 143 -1.07 -15.95 0.43
CA PHE A 143 -1.06 -16.90 1.53
C PHE A 143 -1.46 -16.26 2.86
N TYR A 144 -0.93 -15.07 3.15
CA TYR A 144 -1.32 -14.28 4.32
C TYR A 144 -2.82 -14.02 4.35
N MET A 145 -3.40 -13.53 3.25
CA MET A 145 -4.82 -13.23 3.17
C MET A 145 -5.69 -14.49 3.30
N ALA A 146 -5.27 -15.61 2.71
CA ALA A 146 -5.97 -16.88 2.86
C ALA A 146 -5.99 -17.37 4.32
N VAL A 147 -4.84 -17.33 5.01
CA VAL A 147 -4.77 -17.69 6.44
C VAL A 147 -5.56 -16.69 7.28
N LYS A 148 -5.51 -15.41 6.95
CA LYS A 148 -6.29 -14.37 7.62
C LYS A 148 -7.79 -14.63 7.53
N VAL A 149 -8.30 -15.01 6.35
CA VAL A 149 -9.70 -15.42 6.17
C VAL A 149 -10.03 -16.67 6.99
N TYR A 150 -9.13 -17.65 7.04
CA TYR A 150 -9.30 -18.86 7.86
C TYR A 150 -9.45 -18.56 9.36
N PHE A 151 -8.75 -17.54 9.86
CA PHE A 151 -8.83 -17.08 11.26
C PHE A 151 -9.79 -15.89 11.44
N ASP A 152 -10.89 -15.83 10.69
CA ASP A 152 -11.95 -14.80 10.82
C ASP A 152 -11.43 -13.36 10.76
N LEU A 153 -10.44 -13.11 9.89
CA LEU A 153 -9.78 -11.82 9.69
C LEU A 153 -9.06 -11.24 10.91
N ARG A 154 -8.79 -12.06 11.92
CA ARG A 154 -7.96 -11.68 13.08
C ARG A 154 -6.53 -11.36 12.68
N SER A 155 -5.84 -10.64 13.55
CA SER A 155 -4.44 -10.32 13.30
C SER A 155 -3.59 -11.59 13.29
N TRP A 156 -2.54 -11.63 12.47
CA TRP A 156 -1.59 -12.76 12.51
C TRP A 156 -0.90 -12.94 13.86
N GLN A 157 -0.92 -11.92 14.72
CA GLN A 157 -0.48 -12.03 16.12
C GLN A 157 -1.33 -12.99 16.95
N GLU A 158 -2.58 -13.23 16.55
CA GLU A 158 -3.58 -14.05 17.23
C GLU A 158 -3.72 -15.45 16.61
N TRP A 159 -2.97 -15.77 15.56
CA TRP A 159 -2.98 -17.10 14.95
C TRP A 159 -2.24 -18.13 15.82
N ASP A 160 -2.48 -19.41 15.54
CA ASP A 160 -1.73 -20.49 16.18
C ASP A 160 -0.22 -20.30 16.02
N ASP A 161 0.55 -20.62 17.06
CA ASP A 161 2.00 -20.40 17.11
C ASP A 161 2.74 -21.01 15.90
N ASP A 162 2.28 -22.16 15.40
CA ASP A 162 2.95 -22.85 14.29
C ASP A 162 2.89 -22.06 12.98
N ILE A 163 1.77 -21.43 12.65
CA ILE A 163 1.61 -20.60 11.44
C ILE A 163 2.07 -19.17 11.67
N LYS A 164 1.86 -18.61 12.87
CA LYS A 164 2.41 -17.32 13.28
C LYS A 164 3.93 -17.29 13.11
N LEU A 165 4.61 -18.33 13.58
CA LEU A 165 6.07 -18.49 13.48
C LEU A 165 6.53 -19.09 12.15
N ARG A 166 5.62 -19.30 11.19
CA ARG A 166 5.92 -19.78 9.84
C ARG A 166 6.68 -21.13 9.86
N ILE A 167 6.29 -22.05 10.75
CA ILE A 167 6.88 -23.38 10.85
C ILE A 167 6.62 -24.14 9.53
N PRO A 168 7.65 -24.76 8.89
CA PRO A 168 7.50 -25.34 7.56
C PRO A 168 6.36 -26.35 7.40
N LYS A 169 6.08 -27.13 8.45
CA LYS A 169 4.98 -28.10 8.46
C LYS A 169 3.61 -27.39 8.42
N ALA A 170 3.44 -26.33 9.19
CA ALA A 170 2.21 -25.54 9.22
C ALA A 170 2.00 -24.81 7.90
N ILE A 171 3.06 -24.20 7.34
CA ILE A 171 3.01 -23.57 6.01
C ILE A 171 2.53 -24.58 4.97
N LYS A 172 3.13 -25.77 4.92
CA LYS A 172 2.73 -26.80 3.94
C LYS A 172 1.26 -27.19 4.11
N ARG A 173 0.82 -27.47 5.34
CA ARG A 173 -0.58 -27.79 5.66
C ARG A 173 -1.52 -26.70 5.13
N TYR A 174 -1.32 -25.46 5.55
CA TYR A 174 -2.23 -24.36 5.19
C TYR A 174 -2.16 -24.01 3.70
N LYS A 175 -1.01 -24.15 3.02
CA LYS A 175 -0.94 -24.00 1.55
C LYS A 175 -1.74 -25.06 0.80
N GLU A 176 -1.80 -26.28 1.32
CA GLU A 176 -2.60 -27.37 0.75
C GLU A 176 -4.09 -27.17 1.03
N GLU A 177 -4.45 -26.89 2.29
CA GLU A 177 -5.84 -26.71 2.74
C GLU A 177 -6.50 -25.46 2.14
N LEU A 178 -5.74 -24.36 1.99
CA LEU A 178 -6.27 -23.06 1.55
C LEU A 178 -5.94 -22.74 0.08
N ARG A 179 -5.61 -23.76 -0.72
CA ARG A 179 -5.13 -23.57 -2.10
C ARG A 179 -6.07 -22.72 -2.97
N GLU A 180 -7.38 -22.95 -2.90
CA GLU A 180 -8.36 -22.22 -3.70
C GLU A 180 -8.47 -20.76 -3.24
N GLU A 181 -8.41 -20.50 -1.94
CA GLU A 181 -8.42 -19.15 -1.39
C GLU A 181 -7.15 -18.39 -1.79
N ILE A 182 -5.97 -19.03 -1.77
CA ILE A 182 -4.73 -18.44 -2.27
C ILE A 182 -4.87 -18.05 -3.75
N GLN A 183 -5.45 -18.93 -4.58
CA GLN A 183 -5.69 -18.64 -5.99
C GLN A 183 -6.66 -17.49 -6.20
N PHE A 184 -7.69 -17.37 -5.35
CA PHE A 184 -8.61 -16.24 -5.37
C PHE A 184 -7.88 -14.92 -5.13
N TRP A 185 -7.04 -14.82 -4.09
CA TRP A 185 -6.27 -13.60 -3.80
C TRP A 185 -5.27 -13.26 -4.91
N ILE A 186 -4.63 -14.26 -5.52
CA ILE A 186 -3.76 -14.07 -6.69
C ILE A 186 -4.55 -13.50 -7.87
N PHE A 187 -5.73 -14.05 -8.14
CA PHE A 187 -6.61 -13.57 -9.21
C PHE A 187 -7.03 -12.11 -8.98
N LEU A 188 -7.41 -11.74 -7.75
CA LEU A 188 -7.75 -10.34 -7.43
C LEU A 188 -6.59 -9.39 -7.71
N GLN A 189 -5.37 -9.77 -7.35
CA GLN A 189 -4.20 -8.95 -7.64
C GLN A 189 -3.95 -8.84 -9.14
N TYR A 190 -4.08 -9.94 -9.90
CA TYR A 190 -3.98 -9.88 -11.36
C TYR A 190 -5.00 -8.90 -11.96
N ILE A 191 -6.27 -9.00 -11.57
CA ILE A 191 -7.33 -8.11 -12.06
C ILE A 191 -7.08 -6.66 -11.66
N PHE A 192 -6.69 -6.42 -10.41
CA PHE A 192 -6.33 -5.09 -9.92
C PHE A 192 -5.24 -4.47 -10.79
N PHE A 193 -4.12 -5.18 -10.97
CA PHE A 193 -2.98 -4.65 -11.71
C PHE A 193 -3.31 -4.48 -13.18
N LYS A 194 -4.11 -5.37 -13.78
CA LYS A 194 -4.60 -5.24 -15.14
C LYS A 194 -5.38 -3.94 -15.33
N GLN A 195 -6.43 -3.71 -14.54
CA GLN A 195 -7.24 -2.50 -14.65
C GLN A 195 -6.46 -1.22 -14.30
N TRP A 196 -5.63 -1.25 -13.26
CA TRP A 196 -4.82 -0.09 -12.89
C TRP A 196 -3.79 0.28 -13.97
N CYS A 197 -3.12 -0.71 -14.56
CA CYS A 197 -2.17 -0.47 -15.64
C CYS A 197 -2.85 0.17 -16.85
N ASP A 198 -4.07 -0.23 -17.20
CA ASP A 198 -4.84 0.38 -18.29
C ASP A 198 -5.15 1.86 -18.00
N VAL A 199 -5.53 2.20 -16.76
CA VAL A 199 -5.74 3.60 -16.32
C VAL A 199 -4.44 4.40 -16.38
N LYS A 200 -3.33 3.83 -15.88
CA LYS A 200 -2.01 4.50 -15.88
C LYS A 200 -1.51 4.75 -17.30
N VAL A 201 -1.60 3.76 -18.19
CA VAL A 201 -1.22 3.91 -19.60
C VAL A 201 -2.02 5.04 -20.23
N TYR A 202 -3.33 5.07 -20.02
CA TYR A 202 -4.18 6.14 -20.53
C TYR A 202 -3.78 7.52 -19.99
N ALA A 203 -3.54 7.64 -18.68
CA ALA A 203 -3.04 8.88 -18.08
C ALA A 203 -1.74 9.34 -18.74
N ASN A 204 -0.78 8.43 -18.93
CA ASN A 204 0.52 8.74 -19.52
C ASN A 204 0.42 9.13 -21.00
N GLU A 205 -0.44 8.49 -21.79
CA GLU A 205 -0.73 8.87 -23.18
C GLU A 205 -1.30 10.28 -23.29
N LYS A 206 -2.06 10.71 -22.28
CA LYS A 206 -2.60 12.07 -22.13
C LYS A 206 -1.59 13.07 -21.53
N GLY A 207 -0.35 12.63 -21.29
CA GLY A 207 0.69 13.45 -20.68
C GLY A 207 0.47 13.76 -19.20
N ILE A 208 -0.35 12.95 -18.51
CA ILE A 208 -0.58 13.01 -17.06
C ILE A 208 0.28 11.95 -16.38
N ASN A 209 1.11 12.38 -15.43
CA ASN A 209 1.93 11.48 -14.62
C ASN A 209 1.24 11.25 -13.26
N ILE A 210 1.30 10.02 -12.77
CA ILE A 210 0.71 9.65 -11.49
C ILE A 210 1.75 9.77 -10.38
N ILE A 211 1.45 10.62 -9.38
CA ILE A 211 2.22 10.71 -8.14
C ILE A 211 1.57 9.79 -7.12
N GLY A 212 2.20 8.64 -6.86
CA GLY A 212 1.80 7.77 -5.78
C GLY A 212 2.37 8.20 -4.44
N ASP A 213 1.99 7.45 -3.42
CA ASP A 213 2.38 7.69 -2.04
C ASP A 213 2.71 6.36 -1.37
N ILE A 214 3.81 6.33 -0.62
CA ILE A 214 4.20 5.19 0.20
C ILE A 214 4.42 5.62 1.65
N PRO A 215 3.76 4.98 2.63
CA PRO A 215 4.08 5.17 4.04
C PRO A 215 5.52 4.70 4.32
N ILE A 216 6.28 5.38 5.18
CA ILE A 216 7.61 4.84 5.56
C ILE A 216 7.47 3.47 6.21
N TYR A 217 6.56 3.32 7.17
CA TYR A 217 6.33 2.07 7.88
C TYR A 217 5.30 1.18 7.19
N VAL A 218 5.22 -0.07 7.64
CA VAL A 218 4.17 -1.02 7.25
C VAL A 218 3.26 -1.28 8.44
N ALA A 219 2.06 -1.81 8.22
CA ALA A 219 1.17 -2.17 9.32
C ALA A 219 1.72 -3.38 10.10
N GLU A 220 1.49 -3.42 11.42
CA GLU A 220 1.82 -4.59 12.24
C GLU A 220 1.13 -5.83 11.69
N ASP A 221 -0.16 -5.73 11.44
CA ASP A 221 -0.97 -6.78 10.84
C ASP A 221 -0.87 -6.76 9.31
N SER A 222 0.23 -7.24 8.75
CA SER A 222 0.45 -7.28 7.30
C SER A 222 1.22 -8.53 6.86
N ALA A 223 1.11 -8.85 5.58
CA ALA A 223 1.93 -9.87 4.94
C ALA A 223 3.43 -9.48 4.99
N ASP A 224 3.73 -8.17 4.94
CA ASP A 224 5.11 -7.67 4.96
C ASP A 224 5.82 -8.05 6.27
N THR A 225 5.18 -7.78 7.41
CA THR A 225 5.72 -8.06 8.75
C THR A 225 5.71 -9.54 9.08
N TRP A 226 4.65 -10.26 8.72
CA TRP A 226 4.56 -11.69 8.97
C TRP A 226 5.59 -12.48 8.16
N ALA A 227 5.71 -12.22 6.84
CA ALA A 227 6.61 -12.97 5.97
C ALA A 227 8.09 -12.57 6.13
N ASN A 228 8.37 -11.34 6.58
CA ASN A 228 9.73 -10.79 6.71
C ASN A 228 10.03 -10.34 8.14
N SER A 229 9.55 -11.09 9.14
CA SER A 229 9.63 -10.73 10.56
C SER A 229 11.05 -10.40 11.06
N GLU A 230 12.09 -10.91 10.38
CA GLU A 230 13.50 -10.63 10.67
C GLU A 230 13.96 -9.21 10.27
N LEU A 231 13.15 -8.47 9.52
CA LEU A 231 13.42 -7.08 9.14
C LEU A 231 12.87 -6.05 10.12
N PHE A 232 12.28 -6.51 11.22
CA PHE A 232 11.59 -5.69 12.20
C PHE A 232 12.10 -5.98 13.61
N VAL A 233 11.98 -4.98 14.49
CA VAL A 233 12.41 -5.08 15.89
C VAL A 233 11.32 -5.82 16.70
N LEU A 234 11.33 -7.15 16.59
CA LEU A 234 10.37 -8.05 17.24
C LEU A 234 11.07 -8.97 18.25
N ASP A 235 10.30 -9.48 19.22
CA ASP A 235 10.76 -10.50 20.15
C ASP A 235 10.75 -11.92 19.53
N GLN A 236 11.10 -12.93 20.32
CA GLN A 236 11.12 -14.34 19.90
C GLN A 236 9.73 -14.88 19.51
N ASN A 237 8.66 -14.28 20.02
CA ASN A 237 7.27 -14.60 19.71
C ASN A 237 6.71 -13.72 18.58
N LYS A 238 7.56 -12.92 17.93
CA LYS A 238 7.22 -12.00 16.84
C LYS A 238 6.29 -10.85 17.26
N CYS A 239 6.25 -10.51 18.54
CA CYS A 239 5.60 -9.31 19.04
C CYS A 239 6.55 -8.10 18.92
N PRO A 240 6.09 -6.89 18.56
CA PRO A 240 6.94 -5.71 18.54
C PRO A 240 7.54 -5.42 19.91
N LEU A 241 8.83 -5.04 19.94
CA LEU A 241 9.46 -4.51 21.15
C LEU A 241 9.25 -3.00 21.28
N VAL A 242 9.22 -2.32 20.14
CA VAL A 242 8.97 -0.89 19.99
C VAL A 242 8.11 -0.63 18.77
N VAL A 243 7.38 0.47 18.79
CA VAL A 243 6.48 0.91 17.72
C VAL A 243 6.71 2.36 17.34
N ALA A 244 6.26 2.71 16.14
CA ALA A 244 6.39 4.03 15.56
C ALA A 244 5.38 5.04 16.15
N GLY A 245 5.79 6.30 16.09
CA GLY A 245 4.95 7.44 16.39
C GLY A 245 5.68 8.75 16.14
N CYS A 246 5.15 9.82 16.73
CA CYS A 246 5.84 11.09 16.85
C CYS A 246 5.76 11.62 18.29
N PRO A 247 6.79 12.35 18.76
CA PRO A 247 6.80 12.87 20.12
C PRO A 247 5.72 13.95 20.32
N PRO A 248 5.42 14.30 21.59
CA PRO A 248 4.67 15.51 21.89
C PRO A 248 5.25 16.74 21.19
N ASP A 249 4.36 17.57 20.65
CA ASP A 249 4.72 18.83 20.00
C ASP A 249 3.69 19.93 20.35
N ALA A 250 3.80 21.08 19.67
CA ALA A 250 2.91 22.22 19.89
C ALA A 250 1.44 21.92 19.54
N PHE A 251 1.17 20.88 18.74
CA PHE A 251 -0.16 20.49 18.27
C PHE A 251 -0.74 19.29 19.04
N SER A 252 0.11 18.38 19.53
CA SER A 252 -0.30 17.22 20.33
C SER A 252 0.49 17.11 21.64
N LYS A 253 -0.22 17.22 22.77
CA LYS A 253 0.36 17.09 24.11
C LYS A 253 0.94 15.70 24.40
N THR A 254 0.37 14.65 23.79
CA THR A 254 0.76 13.26 24.03
C THR A 254 1.53 12.65 22.87
N GLY A 255 1.88 13.46 21.86
CA GLY A 255 2.39 12.99 20.58
C GLY A 255 1.35 12.17 19.82
N GLN A 256 1.81 11.30 18.93
CA GLN A 256 0.95 10.36 18.20
C GLN A 256 1.56 8.97 18.27
N LEU A 257 0.77 8.00 18.75
CA LEU A 257 1.13 6.60 18.73
C LEU A 257 0.52 5.99 17.48
N TRP A 258 1.35 5.61 16.50
CA TRP A 258 0.87 5.01 15.25
C TRP A 258 0.79 3.49 15.34
N GLY A 259 1.65 2.87 16.14
CA GLY A 259 1.62 1.43 16.41
C GLY A 259 2.30 0.56 15.36
N ASN A 260 2.85 1.13 14.29
CA ASN A 260 3.60 0.36 13.29
C ASN A 260 4.89 -0.25 13.90
N PRO A 261 5.28 -1.47 13.52
CA PRO A 261 6.58 -2.01 13.93
C PRO A 261 7.72 -1.23 13.29
N ILE A 262 8.80 -1.07 14.06
CA ILE A 262 10.02 -0.41 13.60
C ILE A 262 10.90 -1.40 12.83
N TYR A 263 11.53 -0.93 11.76
CA TYR A 263 12.52 -1.69 11.01
C TYR A 263 13.78 -1.96 11.83
N ASP A 264 14.33 -3.16 11.72
CA ASP A 264 15.73 -3.41 12.05
C ASP A 264 16.60 -2.91 10.88
N TRP A 265 16.97 -1.64 10.94
CA TRP A 265 17.79 -1.00 9.90
C TRP A 265 19.17 -1.64 9.73
N GLU A 266 19.73 -2.26 10.77
CA GLU A 266 20.99 -3.01 10.68
C GLU A 266 20.81 -4.32 9.93
N ALA A 267 19.70 -5.05 10.17
CA ALA A 267 19.35 -6.23 9.40
C ALA A 267 19.11 -5.89 7.92
N LEU A 268 18.38 -4.81 7.63
CA LEU A 268 18.18 -4.30 6.27
C LEU A 268 19.50 -3.92 5.62
N LYS A 269 20.39 -3.20 6.32
CA LYS A 269 21.71 -2.81 5.82
C LYS A 269 22.57 -4.02 5.46
N LYS A 270 22.59 -5.06 6.30
CA LYS A 270 23.30 -6.33 6.02
C LYS A 270 22.77 -7.04 4.76
N ARG A 271 21.49 -6.82 4.43
CA ARG A 271 20.85 -7.32 3.20
C ARG A 271 20.94 -6.31 2.03
N ASN A 272 21.77 -5.28 2.14
CA ASN A 272 21.90 -4.20 1.16
C ASN A 272 20.56 -3.51 0.83
N TYR A 273 19.66 -3.43 1.81
CA TYR A 273 18.34 -2.82 1.69
C TYR A 273 17.45 -3.50 0.62
N ASP A 274 17.64 -4.80 0.37
CA ASP A 274 16.96 -5.56 -0.69
C ASP A 274 15.43 -5.43 -0.66
N TRP A 275 14.82 -5.47 0.54
CA TRP A 275 13.39 -5.34 0.71
C TRP A 275 12.87 -3.95 0.31
N TRP A 276 13.59 -2.89 0.69
CA TRP A 276 13.25 -1.52 0.28
C TRP A 276 13.43 -1.30 -1.22
N ILE A 277 14.49 -1.86 -1.82
CA ILE A 277 14.68 -1.84 -3.28
C ILE A 277 13.52 -2.52 -3.99
N LYS A 278 13.09 -3.70 -3.53
CA LYS A 278 11.92 -4.41 -4.08
C LYS A 278 10.65 -3.59 -3.93
N ARG A 279 10.41 -2.99 -2.76
CA ARG A 279 9.25 -2.14 -2.48
C ARG A 279 9.19 -0.96 -3.45
N ILE A 280 10.27 -0.20 -3.57
CA ILE A 280 10.34 0.96 -4.48
C ILE A 280 10.16 0.53 -5.94
N LYS A 281 10.81 -0.57 -6.36
CA LYS A 281 10.67 -1.12 -7.71
C LYS A 281 9.21 -1.51 -8.02
N ALA A 282 8.52 -2.13 -7.07
CA ALA A 282 7.11 -2.50 -7.21
C ALA A 282 6.22 -1.25 -7.28
N SER A 283 6.46 -0.24 -6.45
CA SER A 283 5.71 1.02 -6.49
C SER A 283 5.84 1.76 -7.81
N TYR A 284 6.99 1.72 -8.50
CA TYR A 284 7.14 2.31 -9.84
C TYR A 284 6.41 1.54 -10.95
N LYS A 285 5.95 0.31 -10.71
CA LYS A 285 4.96 -0.32 -11.61
C LYS A 285 3.63 0.42 -11.53
N LEU A 286 3.26 0.90 -10.34
CA LEU A 286 1.99 1.59 -10.09
C LEU A 286 2.03 3.08 -10.43
N TYR A 287 3.17 3.75 -10.21
CA TYR A 287 3.26 5.21 -10.24
C TYR A 287 4.41 5.70 -11.11
N ASP A 288 4.36 6.96 -11.52
CA ASP A 288 5.44 7.61 -12.27
C ASP A 288 6.39 8.36 -11.34
N LEU A 289 5.85 8.86 -10.22
CA LEU A 289 6.58 9.49 -9.12
C LEU A 289 6.08 8.92 -7.80
N ILE A 290 6.93 8.93 -6.78
CA ILE A 290 6.59 8.44 -5.44
C ILE A 290 6.85 9.53 -4.42
N ARG A 291 5.82 9.89 -3.65
CA ARG A 291 5.99 10.56 -2.36
C ARG A 291 6.33 9.51 -1.31
N ILE A 292 7.39 9.76 -0.54
CA ILE A 292 7.69 8.95 0.65
C ILE A 292 7.25 9.75 1.87
N ASP A 293 6.23 9.23 2.54
CA ASP A 293 5.67 9.79 3.77
C ASP A 293 6.67 9.72 4.92
N HIS A 294 6.65 10.70 5.82
CA HIS A 294 7.50 10.77 7.00
C HIS A 294 9.00 10.57 6.67
N PHE A 295 9.49 11.26 5.64
CA PHE A 295 10.86 11.11 5.14
C PHE A 295 11.92 11.33 6.23
N ARG A 296 11.62 12.17 7.24
CA ARG A 296 12.52 12.38 8.38
C ARG A 296 12.90 11.09 9.11
N GLY A 297 12.04 10.06 9.07
CA GLY A 297 12.29 8.73 9.64
C GLY A 297 13.55 8.03 9.11
N PHE A 298 14.03 8.41 7.92
CA PHE A 298 15.30 7.89 7.38
C PHE A 298 16.52 8.52 8.05
N GLU A 299 16.41 9.74 8.61
CA GLU A 299 17.47 10.38 9.39
C GLU A 299 17.41 9.92 10.85
N SER A 300 16.25 10.06 11.47
CA SER A 300 15.96 9.56 12.80
C SER A 300 14.47 9.32 12.97
N TYR A 301 14.06 8.38 13.80
CA TYR A 301 12.66 8.08 14.07
C TYR A 301 12.37 8.02 15.56
N TRP A 302 11.10 8.22 15.93
CA TRP A 302 10.64 8.15 17.30
C TRP A 302 10.15 6.74 17.57
N GLU A 303 10.85 6.01 18.43
CA GLU A 303 10.44 4.67 18.86
C GLU A 303 9.82 4.74 20.25
N ILE A 304 8.69 4.06 20.43
CA ILE A 304 7.91 4.02 21.67
C ILE A 304 7.89 2.56 22.15
N PRO A 305 8.13 2.27 23.44
CA PRO A 305 8.00 0.91 23.97
C PRO A 305 6.64 0.29 23.64
N TYR A 306 6.62 -0.94 23.14
CA TYR A 306 5.37 -1.63 22.84
C TYR A 306 4.54 -1.83 24.11
N GLY A 307 3.22 -1.60 24.02
CA GLY A 307 2.29 -1.65 25.14
C GLY A 307 2.03 -0.31 25.84
N ASP A 308 2.82 0.74 25.55
CA ASP A 308 2.49 2.09 26.02
C ASP A 308 1.22 2.63 25.32
N LEU A 309 0.42 3.39 26.06
CA LEU A 309 -0.85 3.96 25.56
C LEU A 309 -0.67 5.30 24.83
N THR A 310 0.52 5.90 24.91
CA THR A 310 0.83 7.23 24.34
C THR A 310 2.26 7.27 23.82
N ALA A 311 2.62 8.31 23.07
CA ALA A 311 3.95 8.47 22.49
C ALA A 311 4.95 9.23 23.39
N GLU A 312 4.56 9.64 24.61
CA GLU A 312 5.35 10.51 25.47
C GLU A 312 6.68 9.89 25.91
N LYS A 313 6.71 8.56 26.10
CA LYS A 313 7.87 7.82 26.63
C LYS A 313 8.75 7.21 25.55
N GLY A 314 8.69 7.73 24.33
CA GLY A 314 9.59 7.32 23.27
C GLY A 314 10.98 7.95 23.34
N ARG A 315 11.80 7.64 22.34
CA ARG A 315 13.11 8.28 22.14
C ARG A 315 13.45 8.39 20.65
N TRP A 316 14.30 9.35 20.32
CA TRP A 316 14.87 9.47 18.98
C TRP A 316 15.97 8.43 18.78
N VAL A 317 15.86 7.66 17.70
CA VAL A 317 16.87 6.70 17.23
C VAL A 317 17.27 7.05 15.81
N LYS A 318 18.56 6.92 15.47
CA LYS A 318 19.06 7.20 14.12
C LYS A 318 18.51 6.17 13.13
N GLY A 319 18.07 6.65 11.98
CA GLY A 319 17.69 5.86 10.82
C GLY A 319 18.91 5.47 9.96
N PRO A 320 18.68 4.88 8.77
CA PRO A 320 19.74 4.42 7.87
C PRO A 320 20.49 5.56 7.18
N GLY A 321 20.00 6.80 7.26
CA GLY A 321 20.57 7.98 6.63
C GLY A 321 20.63 7.86 5.10
N ILE A 322 21.72 8.36 4.51
CA ILE A 322 21.88 8.43 3.05
C ILE A 322 22.13 7.06 2.39
N GLU A 323 22.58 6.06 3.15
CA GLU A 323 23.05 4.78 2.59
C GLU A 323 21.95 4.00 1.87
N ILE A 324 20.71 4.02 2.40
CA ILE A 324 19.57 3.38 1.72
C ILE A 324 19.31 4.03 0.37
N PHE A 325 19.41 5.35 0.26
CA PHE A 325 19.18 6.07 -1.00
C PHE A 325 20.31 5.84 -2.00
N HIS A 326 21.54 5.67 -1.53
CA HIS A 326 22.64 5.21 -2.39
C HIS A 326 22.39 3.79 -2.93
N ALA A 327 21.87 2.88 -2.11
CA ALA A 327 21.51 1.53 -2.55
C ALA A 327 20.37 1.56 -3.57
N LEU A 328 19.32 2.34 -3.33
CA LEU A 328 18.23 2.56 -4.28
C LEU A 328 18.75 3.12 -5.61
N LYS A 329 19.57 4.17 -5.55
CA LYS A 329 20.14 4.79 -6.75
C LYS A 329 21.05 3.86 -7.53
N LYS A 330 21.83 3.03 -6.83
CA LYS A 330 22.72 2.04 -7.45
C LYS A 330 21.92 0.98 -8.22
N GLU A 331 20.85 0.46 -7.63
CA GLU A 331 20.09 -0.66 -8.19
C GLU A 331 19.00 -0.23 -9.19
N LEU A 332 18.39 0.93 -8.97
CA LEU A 332 17.22 1.40 -9.74
C LEU A 332 17.48 2.67 -10.56
N GLY A 333 18.66 3.28 -10.42
CA GLY A 333 19.03 4.52 -11.09
C GLY A 333 18.44 5.77 -10.43
N GLU A 334 18.39 6.88 -11.18
CA GLU A 334 17.76 8.11 -10.69
C GLU A 334 16.24 7.93 -10.66
N LEU A 335 15.65 8.05 -9.47
CA LEU A 335 14.23 7.84 -9.23
C LEU A 335 13.54 9.18 -8.90
N PRO A 336 12.40 9.50 -9.53
CA PRO A 336 11.66 10.70 -9.21
C PRO A 336 10.86 10.50 -7.90
N ILE A 337 11.51 10.83 -6.79
CA ILE A 337 10.95 10.75 -5.44
C ILE A 337 10.66 12.17 -4.91
N ILE A 338 9.59 12.30 -4.13
CA ILE A 338 9.23 13.50 -3.36
C ILE A 338 9.37 13.14 -1.88
N ALA A 339 10.14 13.91 -1.13
CA ALA A 339 10.28 13.75 0.31
C ALA A 339 9.15 14.51 1.02
N GLU A 340 8.29 13.80 1.75
CA GLU A 340 7.38 14.44 2.70
C GLU A 340 8.22 14.92 3.91
N ASP A 341 8.48 16.22 3.96
CA ASP A 341 9.32 16.89 4.96
C ASP A 341 8.55 17.96 5.73
N LEU A 342 7.30 17.70 6.11
CA LEU A 342 6.52 18.59 6.97
C LEU A 342 6.79 18.30 8.47
N GLY A 343 6.30 19.19 9.33
CA GLY A 343 6.46 19.06 10.79
C GLY A 343 7.85 19.45 11.30
N PHE A 344 8.32 18.74 12.33
CA PHE A 344 9.59 19.04 12.99
C PHE A 344 10.79 18.56 12.16
N LEU A 345 11.55 19.52 11.63
CA LEU A 345 12.77 19.27 10.85
C LEU A 345 14.01 19.73 11.61
N THR A 346 14.99 18.84 11.73
CA THR A 346 16.35 19.16 12.17
C THR A 346 17.21 19.53 10.97
N GLU A 347 18.37 20.17 11.19
CA GLU A 347 19.32 20.44 10.10
C GLU A 347 19.80 19.14 9.44
N ASP A 348 19.95 18.05 10.20
CA ASP A 348 20.31 16.73 9.69
C ASP A 348 19.27 16.20 8.68
N VAL A 349 17.97 16.36 8.95
CA VAL A 349 16.90 15.96 8.02
C VAL A 349 16.95 16.81 6.74
N ILE A 350 17.15 18.13 6.90
CA ILE A 350 17.28 19.05 5.77
C ILE A 350 18.48 18.68 4.91
N GLN A 351 19.61 18.33 5.54
CA GLN A 351 20.84 17.93 4.86
C GLN A 351 20.65 16.59 4.15
N LEU A 352 20.05 15.59 4.80
CA LEU A 352 19.73 14.30 4.16
C LEU A 352 18.90 14.51 2.89
N ARG A 353 17.84 15.34 2.96
CA ARG A 353 17.02 15.64 1.77
C ARG A 353 17.84 16.33 0.68
N LYS A 354 18.69 17.32 1.02
CA LYS A 354 19.58 17.98 0.06
C LYS A 354 20.53 16.97 -0.61
N ASP A 355 21.11 16.05 0.16
CA ASP A 355 22.05 15.04 -0.32
C ASP A 355 21.39 14.03 -1.27
N THR A 356 20.12 13.69 -1.04
CA THR A 356 19.33 12.87 -1.98
C THR A 356 18.98 13.59 -3.27
N GLY A 357 18.91 14.93 -3.25
CA GLY A 357 18.41 15.74 -4.37
C GLY A 357 16.89 15.69 -4.56
N TYR A 358 16.14 15.07 -3.64
CA TYR A 358 14.69 15.00 -3.74
C TYR A 358 14.03 16.34 -3.38
N PRO A 359 13.00 16.80 -4.13
CA PRO A 359 12.17 17.92 -3.72
C PRO A 359 11.44 17.61 -2.41
N GLY A 360 11.30 18.61 -1.54
CA GLY A 360 10.37 18.54 -0.41
C GLY A 360 9.03 19.18 -0.71
N MET A 361 8.25 19.41 0.33
CA MET A 361 6.88 19.90 0.29
C MET A 361 6.74 21.25 1.01
N LYS A 362 5.78 22.04 0.53
CA LYS A 362 5.32 23.26 1.18
C LYS A 362 3.81 23.31 1.09
N VAL A 363 3.14 23.61 2.21
CA VAL A 363 1.68 23.66 2.32
C VAL A 363 1.29 25.07 2.74
N LEU A 364 0.57 25.78 1.87
CA LEU A 364 0.22 27.19 2.09
C LEU A 364 -0.67 27.43 3.32
N GLN A 365 -1.43 26.44 3.78
CA GLN A 365 -2.22 26.56 5.01
C GLN A 365 -1.35 26.72 6.27
N PHE A 366 -0.05 26.41 6.20
CA PHE A 366 0.91 26.60 7.28
C PHE A 366 1.79 27.86 7.11
N ALA A 367 1.51 28.72 6.12
CA ALA A 367 2.36 29.86 5.76
C ALA A 367 2.06 31.14 6.54
#